data_AF-A0A5U1IDJ7-F1
#
_entry.id   AF-A0A5U1IDJ7-F1
#
_cell.length_a   1.000
_cell.length_b   1.000
_cell.length_c   1.000
_cell.angle_alpha   90.00
_cell.angle_beta   90.00
_cell.angle_gamma   90.00
#
_symmetry.space_group_name_H-M   'P 1'
#
loop_
_entity.id
_entity.type
_entity.pdbx_description
1 polymer ?
#
loop_
_entity_poly.entity_id
_entity_poly.type
_entity_poly.pdbx_seq_one_letter_code
_entity_poly.pdbx_strand_id
1 'polypeptide(L)'
;MSKIDYQALREKAEKATCGVWSLEYGEERFDAGDALIHREVVGYLPICRIEGAHPESGFDEDFQMEQQANAEFIAAANPATVLALLDERERNQQYIKRRDQENEDIALTVGKLRFELEAAKKRIAELEARKVNLSKLSVGVVMHMSGFSRDYAEGWCAGNDNAIHEIRTAGIKVKG
;
A
#
# COMPACT_ATOMS: atom_id res chain seq x y z
N MET A 1 5.01 -16.22 -23.51
CA MET A 1 6.13 -15.30 -23.22
C MET A 1 7.11 -15.98 -22.30
N SER A 2 8.37 -16.12 -22.73
CA SER A 2 9.45 -16.58 -21.85
C SER A 2 9.73 -15.53 -20.77
N LYS A 3 10.13 -15.98 -19.58
CA LYS A 3 10.53 -15.08 -18.49
C LYS A 3 11.89 -14.47 -18.83
N ILE A 4 11.99 -13.14 -18.81
CA ILE A 4 13.26 -12.43 -18.99
C ILE A 4 14.18 -12.77 -17.81
N ASP A 5 15.40 -13.19 -18.10
CA ASP A 5 16.47 -13.33 -17.12
C ASP A 5 17.16 -11.98 -16.94
N TYR A 6 16.75 -11.25 -15.91
CA TYR A 6 17.26 -9.91 -15.60
C TYR A 6 18.72 -9.93 -15.14
N GLN A 7 19.17 -11.01 -14.50
CA GLN A 7 20.56 -11.12 -14.05
C GLN A 7 21.48 -11.35 -15.24
N ALA A 8 21.09 -12.25 -16.14
CA ALA A 8 21.82 -12.46 -17.39
C ALA A 8 21.84 -11.18 -18.26
N LEU A 9 20.74 -10.41 -18.27
CA LEU A 9 20.70 -9.13 -18.98
C LEU A 9 21.63 -8.08 -18.34
N ARG A 10 21.65 -7.98 -17.00
CA ARG A 10 22.56 -7.09 -16.26
C ARG A 10 24.01 -7.41 -16.58
N GLU A 11 24.39 -8.69 -16.51
CA GLU A 11 25.77 -9.11 -16.78
C GLU A 11 26.22 -8.80 -18.21
N LYS A 12 25.31 -8.90 -19.19
CA LYS A 12 25.59 -8.50 -20.58
C LYS A 12 25.77 -6.99 -20.69
N ALA A 13 24.94 -6.19 -20.03
CA ALA A 13 25.04 -4.74 -20.05
C ALA A 13 26.33 -4.25 -19.35
N GLU A 14 26.71 -4.83 -18.21
CA GLU A 14 27.95 -4.47 -17.50
C GLU A 14 29.22 -4.78 -18.30
N LYS A 15 29.20 -5.84 -19.13
CA LYS A 15 30.33 -6.24 -19.99
C LYS A 15 30.40 -5.47 -21.31
N ALA A 16 29.30 -4.86 -21.74
CA ALA A 16 29.24 -4.09 -22.98
C ALA A 16 29.93 -2.72 -22.81
N THR A 17 30.12 -2.00 -23.92
CA THR A 17 30.70 -0.66 -23.91
C THR A 17 29.88 0.26 -23.02
N CYS A 18 30.45 0.68 -21.88
CA CYS A 18 29.74 1.48 -20.90
C CYS A 18 29.44 2.90 -21.41
N GLY A 19 28.54 3.60 -20.72
CA GLY A 19 28.16 4.99 -21.05
C GLY A 19 27.07 5.08 -22.13
N VAL A 20 26.75 6.33 -22.49
CA VAL A 20 25.76 6.64 -23.54
C VAL A 20 26.38 6.40 -24.91
N TRP A 21 25.61 5.81 -25.81
CA TRP A 21 25.99 5.61 -27.19
C TRP A 21 25.36 6.71 -28.05
N SER A 22 26.16 7.24 -28.98
CA SER A 22 25.76 8.28 -29.92
C SER A 22 25.53 7.66 -31.30
N LEU A 23 24.66 8.29 -32.07
CA LEU A 23 24.35 7.91 -33.44
C LEU A 23 24.84 9.02 -34.37
N GLU A 24 25.56 8.62 -35.41
CA GLU A 24 26.05 9.48 -36.48
C GLU A 24 25.64 8.89 -37.83
N TYR A 25 25.22 9.76 -38.75
CA TYR A 25 25.00 9.41 -40.15
C TYR A 25 26.17 9.97 -40.94
N GLY A 26 26.88 9.11 -41.68
CA GLY A 26 28.08 9.55 -42.42
C GLY A 26 27.73 10.50 -43.56
N GLU A 27 28.33 11.70 -43.57
CA GLU A 27 28.06 12.69 -44.63
C GLU A 27 29.01 12.57 -45.84
N GLU A 28 30.29 12.20 -45.69
CA GLU A 28 31.23 12.07 -46.84
C GLU A 28 32.43 11.11 -46.58
N ARG A 29 32.32 9.83 -47.03
CA ARG A 29 33.36 8.80 -47.39
C ARG A 29 32.89 7.38 -47.05
N PHE A 30 33.44 6.38 -47.78
CA PHE A 30 33.44 4.88 -47.68
C PHE A 30 32.25 4.11 -47.05
N ASP A 31 31.48 4.69 -46.13
CA ASP A 31 30.29 4.15 -45.45
C ASP A 31 29.10 5.16 -45.49
N ALA A 32 29.04 6.04 -46.49
CA ALA A 32 27.98 7.07 -46.65
C ALA A 32 26.54 6.51 -46.85
N GLY A 33 26.37 5.18 -46.76
CA GLY A 33 25.08 4.48 -46.78
C GLY A 33 24.54 4.13 -45.39
N ASP A 34 25.34 4.28 -44.33
CA ASP A 34 25.13 3.54 -43.09
C ASP A 34 24.98 4.46 -41.86
N ALA A 35 24.27 3.96 -40.84
CA ALA A 35 24.19 4.56 -39.52
C ALA A 35 25.29 3.98 -38.62
N LEU A 36 26.04 4.87 -37.96
CA LEU A 36 27.14 4.50 -37.08
C LEU A 36 26.78 4.78 -35.63
N ILE A 37 26.75 3.72 -34.82
CA ILE A 37 26.63 3.83 -33.38
C ILE A 37 28.03 3.80 -32.79
N HIS A 38 28.35 4.82 -32.01
CA HIS A 38 29.67 5.00 -31.44
C HIS A 38 29.60 5.50 -30.00
N ARG A 39 30.76 5.58 -29.36
CA ARG A 39 30.92 6.29 -28.10
C ARG A 39 32.10 7.24 -28.22
N GLU A 40 31.87 8.47 -27.77
CA GLU A 40 32.92 9.49 -27.72
C GLU A 40 33.75 9.31 -26.43
N VAL A 41 34.95 8.72 -26.56
CA VAL A 41 35.91 8.53 -25.45
C VAL A 41 37.33 8.66 -25.99
N VAL A 42 38.04 9.72 -25.59
CA VAL A 42 39.43 10.01 -26.03
C VAL A 42 39.57 9.75 -27.54
N GLY A 43 38.62 10.27 -28.33
CA GLY A 43 38.44 9.97 -29.75
C GLY A 43 37.12 9.26 -30.04
N TYR A 44 37.09 8.50 -31.14
CA TYR A 44 35.92 7.82 -31.68
C TYR A 44 36.02 6.30 -31.50
N LEU A 45 35.11 5.71 -30.72
CA LEU A 45 35.01 4.26 -30.56
C LEU A 45 33.80 3.73 -31.33
N PRO A 46 33.97 3.06 -32.49
CA PRO A 46 32.87 2.44 -33.22
C PRO A 46 32.31 1.25 -32.44
N ILE A 47 30.99 1.12 -32.40
CA ILE A 47 30.27 0.04 -31.70
C ILE A 47 29.50 -0.82 -32.69
N CYS A 48 28.73 -0.20 -33.57
CA CYS A 48 27.88 -0.89 -34.53
C CYS A 48 27.71 -0.05 -35.79
N ARG A 49 27.56 -0.72 -36.93
CA ARG A 49 27.18 -0.14 -38.22
C ARG A 49 25.88 -0.78 -38.66
N ILE A 50 24.92 0.05 -39.05
CA ILE A 50 23.60 -0.38 -39.51
C ILE A 50 23.48 0.05 -40.96
N GLU A 51 23.46 -0.95 -41.84
CA GLU A 51 23.52 -0.74 -43.28
C GLU A 51 22.20 -0.20 -43.81
N GLY A 52 22.29 0.72 -44.77
CA GLY A 52 21.11 1.20 -45.51
C GLY A 52 20.32 2.28 -44.80
N ALA A 53 20.82 2.89 -43.74
CA ALA A 53 20.11 3.95 -43.01
C ALA A 53 20.21 5.34 -43.68
N HIS A 54 20.98 5.49 -44.77
CA HIS A 54 21.15 6.77 -45.47
C HIS A 54 20.48 6.78 -46.85
N PRO A 55 20.00 7.95 -47.36
CA PRO A 55 19.41 8.08 -48.70
C PRO A 55 20.32 7.64 -49.85
N GLU A 56 21.63 7.76 -49.68
CA GLU A 56 22.62 7.37 -50.70
C GLU A 56 22.95 5.86 -50.69
N SER A 57 22.33 5.08 -49.80
CA SER A 57 22.59 3.65 -49.67
C SER A 57 22.12 2.80 -50.86
N GLY A 58 21.21 3.34 -51.68
CA GLY A 58 20.63 2.64 -52.84
C GLY A 58 19.51 1.65 -52.49
N PHE A 59 19.11 1.55 -51.21
CA PHE A 59 17.91 0.82 -50.79
C PHE A 59 16.63 1.64 -51.00
N ASP A 60 15.47 0.99 -50.97
CA ASP A 60 14.18 1.68 -50.98
C ASP A 60 13.93 2.45 -49.67
N GLU A 61 13.04 3.45 -49.75
CA GLU A 61 12.76 4.38 -48.63
C GLU A 61 12.21 3.67 -47.39
N ASP A 62 11.38 2.64 -47.57
CA ASP A 62 10.80 1.88 -46.44
C ASP A 62 11.90 1.15 -45.66
N PHE A 63 12.85 0.51 -46.37
CA PHE A 63 14.01 -0.11 -45.75
C PHE A 63 14.90 0.90 -45.03
N GLN A 64 15.15 2.07 -45.64
CA GLN A 64 15.98 3.11 -45.02
C GLN A 64 15.39 3.61 -43.70
N MET A 65 14.08 3.87 -43.69
CA MET A 65 13.37 4.33 -42.49
C MET A 65 13.42 3.29 -41.37
N GLU A 66 13.26 2.00 -41.69
CA GLU A 66 13.37 0.92 -40.70
C GLU A 66 14.79 0.88 -40.09
N GLN A 67 15.82 1.03 -40.92
CA GLN A 67 17.21 1.00 -40.47
C GLN A 67 17.58 2.21 -39.61
N GLN A 68 17.07 3.40 -39.93
CA GLN A 68 17.18 4.58 -39.07
C GLN A 68 16.53 4.33 -37.70
N ALA A 69 15.29 3.83 -37.69
CA ALA A 69 14.57 3.52 -36.45
C ALA A 69 15.29 2.46 -35.60
N ASN A 70 15.85 1.42 -36.24
CA ASN A 70 16.66 0.41 -35.58
C ASN A 70 17.91 1.01 -34.94
N ALA A 71 18.59 1.92 -35.64
CA ALA A 71 19.77 2.61 -35.14
C ALA A 71 19.48 3.50 -33.93
N GLU A 72 18.43 4.30 -34.02
CA GLU A 72 17.95 5.12 -32.91
C GLU A 72 17.57 4.27 -31.70
N PHE A 73 16.86 3.16 -31.92
CA PHE A 73 16.48 2.24 -30.85
C PHE A 73 17.70 1.62 -30.16
N ILE A 74 18.67 1.11 -30.91
CA ILE A 74 19.87 0.47 -30.34
C ILE A 74 20.71 1.50 -29.58
N ALA A 75 20.88 2.71 -30.12
CA ALA A 75 21.60 3.79 -29.44
C ALA A 75 20.90 4.22 -28.14
N ALA A 76 19.57 4.31 -28.14
CA ALA A 76 18.78 4.62 -26.95
C ALA A 76 18.78 3.48 -25.92
N ALA A 77 18.66 2.22 -26.36
CA ALA A 77 18.66 1.01 -25.56
C ALA A 77 20.08 0.50 -25.21
N ASN A 78 21.04 1.42 -25.13
CA ASN A 78 22.42 1.13 -24.78
C ASN A 78 22.57 0.56 -23.34
N PRO A 79 23.74 0.01 -22.99
CA PRO A 79 23.96 -0.61 -21.69
C PRO A 79 23.68 0.30 -20.48
N ALA A 80 23.97 1.61 -20.58
CA ALA A 80 23.69 2.54 -19.49
C ALA A 80 22.18 2.67 -19.24
N THR A 81 21.37 2.79 -20.31
CA THR A 81 19.92 2.81 -20.21
C THR A 81 19.37 1.50 -19.64
N VAL A 82 19.87 0.35 -20.12
CA VAL A 82 19.42 -0.97 -19.62
C VAL A 82 19.72 -1.12 -18.13
N LEU A 83 20.92 -0.74 -17.67
CA LEU A 83 21.28 -0.81 -16.25
C LEU A 83 20.40 0.10 -15.40
N ALA A 84 20.14 1.33 -15.85
CA ALA A 84 19.26 2.26 -15.13
C ALA A 84 17.83 1.70 -14.98
N LEU A 85 17.29 1.08 -16.03
CA LEU A 85 15.98 0.42 -15.99
C LEU A 85 15.96 -0.78 -15.04
N LEU A 86 17.03 -1.57 -15.00
CA LEU A 86 17.17 -2.70 -14.07
C LEU A 86 17.25 -2.23 -12.62
N ASP A 87 18.00 -1.15 -12.35
CA ASP A 87 18.10 -0.54 -11.02
C ASP A 87 16.76 0.05 -10.55
N GLU A 88 16.02 0.71 -11.43
CA GLU A 88 14.67 1.18 -11.14
C GLU A 88 13.73 0.01 -10.84
N ARG A 89 13.77 -1.04 -11.66
CA ARG A 89 12.96 -2.24 -11.45
C ARG A 89 13.26 -2.89 -10.10
N GLU A 90 14.53 -3.06 -9.74
CA GLU A 90 14.93 -3.65 -8.45
C GLU A 90 14.45 -2.81 -7.26
N ARG A 91 14.58 -1.47 -7.34
CA ARG A 91 14.04 -0.55 -6.33
C ARG A 91 12.52 -0.68 -6.20
N ASN A 92 11.80 -0.72 -7.32
CA ASN A 92 10.34 -0.88 -7.33
C ASN A 92 9.92 -2.23 -6.72
N GLN A 93 10.67 -3.31 -6.99
CA GLN A 93 10.41 -4.62 -6.37
C GLN A 93 10.62 -4.60 -4.85
N GLN A 94 11.66 -3.92 -4.36
CA GLN A 94 11.89 -3.76 -2.94
C GLN A 94 10.80 -2.91 -2.27
N TYR A 95 10.31 -1.87 -2.95
CA TYR A 95 9.22 -1.04 -2.47
C TYR A 95 7.92 -1.84 -2.30
N ILE A 96 7.56 -2.65 -3.31
CA ILE A 96 6.37 -3.52 -3.26
C ILE A 96 6.46 -4.48 -2.07
N LYS A 97 7.59 -5.18 -1.91
CA LYS A 97 7.79 -6.09 -0.77
C LYS A 97 7.59 -5.40 0.59
N ARG A 98 8.07 -4.17 0.74
CA ARG A 98 7.90 -3.39 1.98
C ARG A 98 6.45 -3.02 2.22
N ARG A 99 5.74 -2.60 1.17
CA ARG A 99 4.31 -2.27 1.24
C ARG A 99 3.46 -3.49 1.56
N ASP A 100 3.80 -4.64 1.01
CA ASP A 100 3.10 -5.89 1.32
C ASP A 100 3.27 -6.26 2.79
N GLN A 101 4.49 -6.14 3.34
CA GLN A 101 4.75 -6.36 4.76
C GLN A 101 3.97 -5.37 5.66
N GLU A 102 4.01 -4.08 5.31
CA GLU A 102 3.28 -3.05 6.05
C GLU A 102 1.77 -3.30 6.02
N ASN A 103 1.23 -3.71 4.87
CA ASN A 103 -0.18 -4.05 4.73
C ASN A 103 -0.57 -5.28 5.57
N GLU A 104 0.31 -6.29 5.66
CA GLU A 104 0.11 -7.46 6.53
C GLU A 104 0.05 -7.05 8.01
N ASP A 105 0.99 -6.21 8.46
CA ASP A 105 1.03 -5.72 9.84
C ASP A 105 -0.21 -4.87 10.18
N ILE A 106 -0.66 -4.03 9.24
CA ILE A 106 -1.90 -3.27 9.36
C ILE A 106 -3.10 -4.21 9.45
N ALA A 107 -3.18 -5.24 8.61
CA ALA A 107 -4.28 -6.20 8.63
C ALA A 107 -4.37 -6.94 9.97
N LEU A 108 -3.22 -7.35 10.53
CA LEU A 108 -3.14 -7.97 11.85
C LEU A 108 -3.62 -7.02 12.96
N THR A 109 -3.20 -5.76 12.91
CA THR A 109 -3.58 -4.75 13.91
C THR A 109 -5.06 -4.43 13.84
N VAL A 110 -5.61 -4.23 12.63
CA VAL A 110 -7.04 -4.03 12.42
C VAL A 110 -7.85 -5.23 12.89
N GLY A 111 -7.36 -6.46 12.66
CA GLY A 111 -7.97 -7.67 13.18
C GLY A 111 -8.10 -7.69 14.71
N LYS A 112 -7.01 -7.35 15.42
CA LYS A 112 -7.00 -7.25 16.89
C LYS A 112 -7.97 -6.18 17.40
N LEU A 113 -7.92 -4.98 16.81
CA LEU A 113 -8.80 -3.88 17.20
C LEU A 113 -10.28 -4.20 16.98
N ARG A 114 -10.62 -4.94 15.91
CA ARG A 114 -12.00 -5.40 15.67
C ARG A 114 -12.47 -6.36 16.76
N PHE A 115 -11.62 -7.29 17.17
CA PHE A 115 -11.93 -8.22 18.25
C PHE A 115 -12.13 -7.49 19.59
N GLU A 116 -11.21 -6.58 19.93
CA GLU A 116 -11.30 -5.77 21.16
C GLU A 116 -12.53 -4.87 21.15
N LEU A 117 -12.85 -4.25 20.01
CA LEU A 117 -14.04 -3.43 19.85
C LEU A 117 -15.31 -4.25 20.08
N GLU A 118 -15.39 -5.46 19.54
CA GLU A 118 -16.56 -6.32 19.72
C GLU A 118 -16.70 -6.80 21.17
N ALA A 119 -15.59 -7.15 21.82
CA ALA A 119 -15.57 -7.49 23.24
C ALA A 119 -16.03 -6.30 24.12
N ALA A 120 -15.57 -5.09 23.82
CA ALA A 120 -15.96 -3.87 24.53
C ALA A 120 -17.45 -3.56 24.33
N LYS A 121 -17.97 -3.66 23.09
CA LYS A 121 -19.40 -3.49 22.79
C LYS A 121 -20.25 -4.48 23.57
N LYS A 122 -19.88 -5.76 23.58
CA LYS A 122 -20.58 -6.78 24.36
C LYS A 122 -20.57 -6.44 25.84
N ARG A 123 -19.44 -6.00 26.38
CA ARG A 123 -19.33 -5.61 27.79
C ARG A 123 -20.22 -4.41 28.13
N ILE A 124 -20.28 -3.40 27.26
CA ILE A 124 -21.18 -2.26 27.44
C ILE A 124 -22.63 -2.73 27.45
N ALA A 125 -23.05 -3.54 26.49
CA ALA A 125 -24.41 -4.09 26.43
C ALA A 125 -24.76 -4.91 27.69
N GLU A 126 -23.85 -5.73 28.19
CA GLU A 126 -24.01 -6.45 29.46
C GLU A 126 -24.21 -5.51 30.65
N LEU A 127 -23.42 -4.42 30.74
CA LEU A 127 -23.51 -3.44 31.82
C LEU A 127 -24.81 -2.62 31.72
N GLU A 128 -25.22 -2.21 30.52
CA GLU A 128 -26.48 -1.50 30.27
C GLU A 128 -27.72 -2.36 30.53
N ALA A 129 -27.59 -3.69 30.46
CA ALA A 129 -28.65 -4.63 30.80
C ALA A 129 -28.77 -4.89 32.31
N ARG A 130 -27.72 -4.60 33.11
CA ARG A 130 -27.76 -4.79 34.56
C ARG A 130 -28.81 -3.89 35.19
N LYS A 131 -29.49 -4.42 36.19
CA LYS A 131 -30.49 -3.70 36.97
C LYS A 131 -30.11 -3.73 38.45
N VAL A 132 -30.17 -2.59 39.11
CA VAL A 132 -30.06 -2.50 40.56
C VAL A 132 -31.25 -3.21 41.18
N ASN A 133 -30.99 -4.07 42.15
CA ASN A 133 -32.04 -4.74 42.90
C ASN A 133 -32.33 -3.92 44.16
N LEU A 134 -33.44 -3.18 44.15
CA LEU A 134 -33.92 -2.43 45.30
C LEU A 134 -35.39 -2.80 45.51
N SER A 135 -35.66 -3.60 46.54
CA SER A 135 -36.99 -4.17 46.76
C SER A 135 -37.99 -3.09 47.14
N LYS A 136 -39.14 -3.05 46.45
CA LYS A 136 -40.28 -2.22 46.84
C LYS A 136 -41.18 -3.02 47.77
N LEU A 137 -41.23 -2.61 49.04
CA LEU A 137 -42.11 -3.19 50.06
C LEU A 137 -43.27 -2.24 50.33
N SER A 138 -44.44 -2.78 50.65
CA SER A 138 -45.56 -1.97 51.11
C SER A 138 -45.35 -1.51 52.55
N VAL A 139 -45.97 -0.40 52.92
CA VAL A 139 -45.95 0.11 54.30
C VAL A 139 -46.35 -0.98 55.30
N GLY A 140 -47.39 -1.77 55.00
CA GLY A 140 -47.84 -2.87 55.85
C GLY A 140 -46.79 -3.97 56.06
N VAL A 141 -46.02 -4.33 55.03
CA VAL A 141 -44.91 -5.29 55.16
C VAL A 141 -43.79 -4.72 56.03
N VAL A 142 -43.43 -3.45 55.81
CA VAL A 142 -42.38 -2.78 56.59
C VAL A 142 -42.81 -2.61 58.06
N MET A 143 -44.09 -2.29 58.31
CA MET A 143 -44.66 -2.27 59.66
C MET A 143 -44.51 -3.62 60.35
N HIS A 144 -44.86 -4.73 59.68
CA HIS A 144 -44.67 -6.07 60.23
C HIS A 144 -43.19 -6.37 60.57
N MET A 145 -42.25 -5.89 59.76
CA MET A 145 -40.81 -6.10 59.97
C MET A 145 -40.20 -5.18 61.04
N SER A 146 -40.80 -4.03 61.30
CA SER A 146 -40.26 -2.96 62.17
C SER A 146 -40.95 -2.86 63.54
N GLY A 147 -41.81 -3.81 63.89
CA GLY A 147 -42.54 -3.78 65.16
C GLY A 147 -43.75 -2.83 65.15
N PHE A 148 -44.40 -2.69 63.99
CA PHE A 148 -45.64 -1.95 63.75
C PHE A 148 -45.58 -0.42 63.94
N SER A 149 -44.38 0.19 63.88
CA SER A 149 -44.26 1.65 63.81
C SER A 149 -44.69 2.16 62.43
N ARG A 150 -45.79 2.92 62.40
CA ARG A 150 -46.33 3.50 61.15
C ARG A 150 -45.42 4.59 60.60
N ASP A 151 -44.99 5.54 61.42
CA ASP A 151 -44.16 6.66 61.00
C ASP A 151 -42.81 6.20 60.44
N TYR A 152 -42.19 5.19 61.07
CA TYR A 152 -40.98 4.57 60.56
C TYR A 152 -41.22 3.89 59.21
N ALA A 153 -42.31 3.12 59.07
CA ALA A 153 -42.61 2.40 57.85
C ALA A 153 -42.90 3.34 56.67
N GLU A 154 -43.66 4.41 56.90
CA GLU A 154 -43.93 5.44 55.89
C GLU A 154 -42.65 6.18 55.49
N GLY A 155 -41.81 6.57 56.45
CA GLY A 155 -40.51 7.20 56.20
C GLY A 155 -39.54 6.30 55.42
N TRP A 156 -39.48 5.00 55.75
CA TRP A 156 -38.68 4.03 55.01
C TRP A 156 -39.16 3.87 53.57
N CYS A 157 -40.47 3.72 53.36
CA CYS A 157 -41.04 3.60 52.01
C CYS A 157 -40.80 4.86 51.17
N ALA A 158 -40.97 6.05 51.75
CA ALA A 158 -40.70 7.32 51.08
C ALA A 158 -39.21 7.47 50.71
N GLY A 159 -38.30 7.12 51.63
CA GLY A 159 -36.86 7.12 51.36
C GLY A 159 -36.47 6.12 50.27
N ASN A 160 -37.07 4.93 50.26
CA ASN A 160 -36.85 3.91 49.23
C ASN A 160 -37.35 4.37 47.85
N ASP A 161 -38.53 4.99 47.78
CA ASP A 161 -39.06 5.55 46.54
C ASP A 161 -38.19 6.70 46.00
N ASN A 162 -37.67 7.56 46.89
CA ASN A 162 -36.71 8.59 46.51
C ASN A 162 -35.39 8.00 45.98
N ALA A 163 -34.86 6.96 46.63
CA ALA A 163 -33.66 6.27 46.14
C ALA A 163 -33.89 5.63 44.75
N ILE A 164 -35.05 5.00 44.51
CA ILE A 164 -35.41 4.46 43.20
C ILE A 164 -35.49 5.58 42.16
N HIS A 165 -36.09 6.72 42.51
CA HIS A 165 -36.18 7.90 41.65
C HIS A 165 -34.78 8.39 41.23
N GLU A 166 -33.90 8.65 42.19
CA GLU A 166 -32.54 9.15 41.92
C GLU A 166 -31.71 8.18 41.08
N ILE A 167 -31.80 6.86 41.34
CA ILE A 167 -31.10 5.85 40.54
C ILE A 167 -31.59 5.86 39.08
N ARG A 168 -32.90 5.99 38.86
CA ARG A 168 -33.47 6.09 37.51
C ARG A 168 -33.10 7.40 36.82
N THR A 169 -33.09 8.51 37.54
CA THR A 169 -32.64 9.83 37.05
C THR A 169 -31.19 9.80 36.58
N ALA A 170 -30.33 9.01 37.25
CA ALA A 170 -28.95 8.75 36.82
C ALA A 170 -28.84 7.80 35.60
N GLY A 171 -29.97 7.38 34.99
CA GLY A 171 -30.00 6.48 33.84
C GLY A 171 -29.81 5.00 34.18
N ILE A 172 -29.80 4.63 35.47
CA ILE A 172 -29.58 3.25 35.90
C ILE A 172 -30.93 2.53 36.04
N LYS A 173 -31.02 1.33 35.47
CA LYS A 173 -32.23 0.50 35.57
C LYS A 173 -32.35 -0.08 36.97
N VAL A 174 -33.55 -0.02 37.55
CA VAL A 174 -33.90 -0.69 38.83
C VAL A 174 -34.90 -1.82 38.53
N LYS A 175 -34.76 -2.97 39.20
CA LYS A 175 -35.78 -4.05 39.11
C LYS A 175 -37.13 -3.50 39.57
N GLY A 176 -38.17 -3.79 38.79
CA GLY A 176 -39.56 -3.46 39.14
C GLY A 176 -40.10 -4.37 40.23
#